data_AF-A0A7C2B2Z8-F1
#
_entry.id   AF-A0A7C2B2Z8-F1
#
_cell.length_a   1.000
_cell.length_b   1.000
_cell.length_c   1.000
_cell.angle_alpha   90.00
_cell.angle_beta   90.00
_cell.angle_gamma   90.00
#
_symmetry.space_group_name_H-M   'P 1'
#
loop_
_entity.id
_entity.type
_entity.pdbx_description
1 polymer ?
#
loop_
_entity_poly.entity_id
_entity_poly.type
_entity_poly.pdbx_seq_one_letter_code
_entity_poly.pdbx_strand_id
1 'polypeptide(L)'
;MTTLDTPLYTISTAAKLVGVSVHTLRLYENEGFIIPFKKESKQRLYSDLDIERLKCLRKVINEERIGFEGIRRILSLIPCWGLVKCTAKDRENCESFNSASKPCWMINHKNNYCTGRDCRECEVYQSFNDCESIKDKLKELIVPIN
;
A
#
# COMPACT_ATOMS: atom_id res chain seq x y z
N MET A 1 9.88 -4.50 14.08
CA MET A 1 8.45 -4.82 13.85
C MET A 1 7.66 -4.38 15.06
N THR A 2 6.74 -3.44 14.89
CA THR A 2 5.75 -3.12 15.93
C THR A 2 4.80 -4.32 16.06
N THR A 3 4.20 -4.50 17.24
CA THR A 3 3.27 -5.61 17.48
C THR A 3 2.09 -5.62 16.49
N LEU A 4 1.67 -4.44 16.02
CA LEU A 4 0.57 -4.24 15.09
C LEU A 4 0.78 -4.76 13.66
N ASP A 5 2.04 -4.94 13.21
CA ASP A 5 2.31 -5.52 11.87
C ASP A 5 2.50 -7.04 11.90
N THR A 6 2.30 -7.68 13.05
CA THR A 6 2.41 -9.13 13.16
C THR A 6 1.26 -9.79 12.36
N PRO A 7 1.55 -10.67 11.38
CA PRO A 7 0.52 -11.30 10.55
C PRO A 7 -0.18 -12.43 11.31
N LEU A 8 -1.35 -12.14 11.89
CA LEU A 8 -2.08 -13.04 12.80
C LEU A 8 -3.38 -13.61 12.21
N TYR A 9 -4.03 -12.87 11.32
CA TYR A 9 -5.38 -13.19 10.88
C TYR A 9 -5.38 -13.97 9.57
N THR A 10 -6.19 -15.02 9.48
CA THR A 10 -6.49 -15.67 8.18
C THR A 10 -7.39 -14.77 7.33
N ILE A 11 -7.50 -15.05 6.02
CA ILE A 11 -8.38 -14.27 5.13
C ILE A 11 -9.84 -14.25 5.58
N SER A 12 -10.35 -15.36 6.14
CA SER A 12 -11.72 -15.45 6.65
C SER A 12 -11.90 -14.56 7.88
N THR A 13 -10.92 -14.57 8.79
CA THR A 13 -10.92 -13.71 9.98
C THR A 13 -10.81 -12.24 9.59
N ALA A 14 -9.89 -11.89 8.70
CA ALA A 14 -9.69 -10.53 8.23
C ALA A 14 -10.94 -9.97 7.53
N ALA A 15 -11.57 -10.75 6.63
CA ALA A 15 -12.81 -10.36 5.97
C ALA A 15 -13.93 -10.04 6.98
N LYS A 16 -14.07 -10.87 8.04
CA LYS A 16 -15.02 -10.63 9.13
C LYS A 16 -14.70 -9.34 9.90
N LEU A 17 -13.43 -9.09 10.25
CA LEU A 17 -13.00 -7.89 10.99
C LEU A 17 -13.22 -6.60 10.18
N VAL A 18 -13.02 -6.66 8.87
CA VAL A 18 -13.24 -5.52 7.96
C VAL A 18 -14.73 -5.33 7.65
N GLY A 19 -15.53 -6.39 7.77
CA GLY A 19 -16.96 -6.38 7.45
C GLY A 19 -17.22 -6.50 5.94
N VAL A 20 -16.45 -7.35 5.25
CA VAL A 20 -16.62 -7.66 3.82
C VAL A 20 -16.61 -9.17 3.59
N SER A 21 -17.00 -9.61 2.38
CA SER A 21 -16.85 -11.01 1.99
C SER A 21 -15.38 -11.36 1.73
N VAL A 22 -15.01 -12.64 1.85
CA VAL A 22 -13.68 -13.14 1.44
C VAL A 22 -13.42 -12.85 -0.04
N HIS A 23 -14.45 -12.91 -0.88
CA HIS A 23 -14.33 -12.57 -2.30
C HIS A 23 -13.95 -11.09 -2.50
N THR A 24 -14.62 -10.18 -1.78
CA THR A 24 -14.31 -8.75 -1.80
C THR A 24 -12.90 -8.46 -1.28
N LEU A 25 -12.45 -9.15 -0.23
CA LEU A 25 -11.08 -8.98 0.26
C LEU A 25 -10.03 -9.42 -0.78
N ARG A 26 -10.27 -10.53 -1.48
CA ARG A 26 -9.41 -10.95 -2.61
C ARG A 26 -9.41 -9.95 -3.75
N LEU A 27 -10.55 -9.32 -4.01
CA LEU A 27 -10.65 -8.26 -5.01
C LEU A 27 -9.74 -7.09 -4.62
N TYR A 28 -9.75 -6.64 -3.36
CA TYR A 28 -8.83 -5.59 -2.89
C TYR A 28 -7.34 -5.97 -3.01
N GLU A 29 -6.98 -7.25 -2.77
CA GLU A 29 -5.61 -7.74 -3.04
C GLU A 29 -5.25 -7.65 -4.52
N ASN A 30 -6.14 -8.12 -5.40
CA ASN A 30 -5.90 -8.16 -6.84
C ASN A 30 -5.79 -6.76 -7.44
N GLU A 31 -6.54 -5.80 -6.89
CA GLU A 31 -6.47 -4.38 -7.23
C GLU A 31 -5.19 -3.71 -6.72
N GLY A 32 -4.38 -4.40 -5.91
CA GLY A 32 -3.12 -3.93 -5.37
C GLY A 32 -3.25 -2.92 -4.24
N PHE A 33 -4.43 -2.85 -3.62
CA PHE A 33 -4.66 -1.97 -2.46
C PHE A 33 -4.04 -2.53 -1.18
N ILE A 34 -3.75 -3.83 -1.16
CA ILE A 34 -3.09 -4.48 -0.04
C ILE A 34 -2.18 -5.62 -0.53
N ILE A 35 -1.05 -5.80 0.13
CA ILE A 35 -0.10 -6.88 -0.08
C ILE A 35 -0.20 -7.81 1.12
N PRO A 36 -0.87 -8.97 1.04
CA PRO A 36 -0.98 -9.88 2.19
C PRO A 36 0.38 -10.48 2.53
N PHE A 37 0.62 -10.78 3.81
CA PHE A 37 1.73 -11.66 4.18
C PHE A 37 1.45 -13.07 3.66
N LYS A 38 2.45 -13.74 3.08
CA LYS A 38 2.32 -15.13 2.64
C LYS A 38 3.37 -15.98 3.35
N LYS A 39 2.91 -16.98 4.11
CA LYS A 39 3.79 -18.03 4.62
C LYS A 39 4.40 -18.83 3.46
N GLU A 40 5.45 -19.59 3.75
CA GLU A 40 6.02 -20.58 2.82
C GLU A 40 4.96 -21.56 2.29
N SER A 41 3.99 -21.93 3.14
CA SER A 41 2.82 -22.74 2.77
C SER A 41 1.83 -22.05 1.81
N LYS A 42 2.13 -20.82 1.37
CA LYS A 42 1.28 -19.92 0.56
C LYS A 42 0.01 -19.44 1.28
N GLN A 43 -0.14 -19.75 2.57
CA GLN A 43 -1.24 -19.23 3.38
C GLN A 43 -1.09 -17.71 3.54
N ARG A 44 -2.16 -16.98 3.21
CA ARG A 44 -2.25 -15.53 3.41
C ARG A 44 -2.58 -15.23 4.86
N LEU A 45 -1.88 -14.26 5.43
CA LEU A 45 -2.15 -13.70 6.74
C LEU A 45 -2.16 -12.16 6.68
N TYR A 46 -2.88 -11.57 7.62
CA TYR A 46 -3.07 -10.12 7.73
C TYR A 46 -2.74 -9.69 9.16
N SER A 47 -2.15 -8.52 9.28
CA SER A 47 -1.85 -7.87 10.55
C SER A 47 -2.95 -6.89 10.96
N ASP A 48 -2.86 -6.29 12.15
CA ASP A 48 -3.80 -5.23 12.55
C ASP A 48 -3.71 -4.02 11.63
N LEU A 49 -2.50 -3.66 11.18
CA LEU A 49 -2.31 -2.58 10.19
C LEU A 49 -2.99 -2.88 8.85
N ASP A 50 -2.97 -4.15 8.41
CA ASP A 50 -3.72 -4.57 7.23
C ASP A 50 -5.23 -4.36 7.42
N ILE A 51 -5.76 -4.68 8.61
CA ILE A 51 -7.18 -4.48 8.93
C ILE A 51 -7.57 -3.00 8.88
N GLU A 52 -6.75 -2.11 9.44
CA GLU A 52 -7.02 -0.67 9.41
C GLU A 52 -6.98 -0.11 7.99
N ARG A 53 -6.00 -0.54 7.17
CA ARG A 53 -5.94 -0.18 5.75
C ARG A 53 -7.21 -0.62 5.01
N LEU A 54 -7.65 -1.85 5.24
CA LEU A 54 -8.85 -2.41 4.61
C LEU A 54 -10.14 -1.73 5.05
N LYS A 55 -10.24 -1.32 6.32
CA LYS A 55 -11.38 -0.53 6.80
C LYS A 55 -11.41 0.85 6.16
N CYS A 56 -10.27 1.53 6.05
CA CYS A 56 -10.16 2.79 5.31
C CYS A 56 -10.58 2.62 3.85
N LEU A 57 -10.06 1.61 3.14
CA LEU A 57 -10.46 1.32 1.75
C LEU A 57 -11.97 1.10 1.63
N ARG A 58 -12.55 0.29 2.54
CA ARG A 58 -13.99 0.03 2.57
C ARG A 58 -14.80 1.32 2.75
N LYS A 59 -14.34 2.23 3.61
CA LYS A 59 -14.97 3.55 3.82
C LYS A 59 -14.94 4.38 2.54
N VAL A 60 -13.77 4.56 1.94
CA VAL A 60 -13.58 5.32 0.69
C VAL A 60 -14.46 4.77 -0.45
N ILE A 61 -14.56 3.45 -0.58
CA ILE A 61 -15.39 2.82 -1.61
C ILE A 61 -16.89 3.03 -1.36
N ASN A 62 -17.35 2.82 -0.13
CA ASN A 62 -18.79 2.75 0.17
C ASN A 62 -19.41 4.11 0.49
N GLU A 63 -18.69 4.95 1.23
CA GLU A 63 -19.17 6.24 1.70
C GLU A 63 -18.83 7.35 0.71
N GLU A 64 -17.57 7.41 0.26
CA GLU A 64 -17.08 8.45 -0.66
C GLU A 64 -17.30 8.10 -2.13
N ARG A 65 -17.77 6.88 -2.42
CA ARG A 65 -18.10 6.38 -3.77
C ARG A 65 -16.94 6.45 -4.76
N ILE A 66 -15.70 6.37 -4.27
CA ILE A 66 -14.53 6.33 -5.13
C ILE A 66 -14.33 4.90 -5.64
N GLY A 67 -14.36 4.76 -6.97
CA GLY A 67 -14.11 3.49 -7.64
C GLY A 67 -12.64 3.06 -7.57
N PHE A 68 -12.37 1.80 -7.91
CA PHE A 68 -11.03 1.21 -7.78
C PHE A 68 -9.96 1.90 -8.63
N GLU A 69 -10.28 2.30 -9.86
CA GLU A 69 -9.37 3.09 -10.69
C GLU A 69 -8.97 4.39 -9.97
N GLY A 70 -9.95 5.10 -9.40
CA GLY A 70 -9.70 6.34 -8.66
C GLY A 70 -8.77 6.13 -7.47
N ILE A 71 -9.02 5.10 -6.66
CA ILE A 71 -8.14 4.74 -5.54
C ILE A 71 -6.73 4.42 -6.02
N ARG A 72 -6.59 3.62 -7.09
CA ARG A 72 -5.27 3.24 -7.62
C ARG A 72 -4.49 4.45 -8.13
N ARG A 73 -5.18 5.38 -8.79
CA ARG A 73 -4.59 6.66 -9.24
C ARG A 73 -4.14 7.50 -8.06
N ILE A 74 -4.96 7.65 -7.03
CA ILE A 74 -4.58 8.38 -5.81
C ILE A 74 -3.34 7.75 -5.16
N LEU A 75 -3.32 6.43 -5.00
CA LEU A 75 -2.15 5.72 -4.46
C LEU A 75 -0.91 5.87 -5.35
N SER A 76 -1.06 5.98 -6.67
CA SER A 76 0.07 6.23 -7.58
C SER A 76 0.73 7.60 -7.41
N LEU A 77 0.05 8.56 -6.76
CA LEU A 77 0.61 9.89 -6.47
C LEU A 77 1.50 9.91 -5.23
N ILE A 78 1.60 8.79 -4.50
CA ILE A 78 2.51 8.69 -3.36
C ILE A 78 3.95 8.95 -3.84
N PRO A 79 4.65 9.94 -3.28
CA PRO A 79 5.99 10.32 -3.72
C PRO A 79 7.05 9.36 -3.17
N CYS A 80 7.03 8.11 -3.66
CA CYS A 80 7.89 7.04 -3.18
C CYS A 80 9.37 7.43 -3.18
N TRP A 81 9.81 8.23 -4.16
CA TRP A 81 11.17 8.75 -4.29
C TRP A 81 11.61 9.65 -3.15
N GLY A 82 10.69 10.38 -2.51
CA GLY A 82 10.99 11.22 -1.35
C GLY A 82 11.19 10.37 -0.10
N LEU A 83 10.42 9.30 0.04
CA LEU A 83 10.48 8.38 1.17
C LEU A 83 11.75 7.53 1.14
N VAL A 84 12.01 6.85 0.02
CA VAL A 84 13.20 5.97 -0.11
C VAL A 84 14.44 6.72 -0.60
N LYS A 85 14.36 8.05 -0.74
CA LYS A 85 15.47 8.93 -1.11
C LYS A 85 16.15 8.60 -2.44
N CYS A 86 15.36 8.28 -3.48
CA CYS A 86 15.88 8.09 -4.84
C CYS A 86 16.53 9.37 -5.35
N THR A 87 17.69 9.29 -5.99
CA THR A 87 18.29 10.42 -6.72
C THR A 87 17.54 10.71 -8.02
N ALA A 88 17.89 11.80 -8.73
CA ALA A 88 17.33 12.06 -10.07
C ALA A 88 17.66 10.92 -11.05
N LYS A 89 18.90 10.42 -11.02
CA LYS A 89 19.37 9.30 -11.86
C LYS A 89 18.60 8.01 -11.61
N ASP A 90 18.27 7.72 -10.34
CA ASP A 90 17.49 6.53 -9.98
C ASP A 90 16.08 6.54 -10.58
N ARG A 91 15.52 7.72 -10.86
CA ARG A 91 14.14 7.91 -11.32
C ARG A 91 14.00 7.85 -12.83
N GLU A 92 15.07 8.06 -13.60
CA GLU A 92 15.05 8.07 -15.07
C GLU A 92 14.39 6.82 -15.66
N ASN A 93 14.67 5.65 -15.07
CA ASN A 93 14.15 4.36 -15.54
C ASN A 93 13.08 3.76 -14.62
N CYS A 94 12.40 4.57 -13.81
CA CYS A 94 11.40 4.10 -12.84
C CYS A 94 9.98 4.28 -13.37
N GLU A 95 9.26 3.19 -13.67
CA GLU A 95 7.85 3.27 -14.13
C GLU A 95 6.96 4.00 -13.11
N SER A 96 7.14 3.77 -11.81
CA SER A 96 6.34 4.45 -10.78
C SER A 96 6.57 5.97 -10.73
N PHE A 97 7.75 6.46 -11.14
CA PHE A 97 8.00 7.90 -11.19
C PHE A 97 7.45 8.52 -12.47
N ASN A 98 7.54 7.77 -13.58
CA ASN A 98 7.18 8.25 -14.92
C ASN A 98 5.72 7.96 -15.30
N SER A 99 4.94 7.32 -14.43
CA SER A 99 3.53 6.96 -14.67
C SER A 99 2.68 7.14 -13.43
N ALA A 100 1.46 7.64 -13.61
CA ALA A 100 0.45 7.79 -12.56
C ALA A 100 -0.68 6.76 -12.72
N SER A 101 -0.36 5.50 -13.05
CA SER A 101 -1.36 4.44 -13.24
C SER A 101 -1.47 3.50 -12.05
N LYS A 102 -0.35 3.21 -11.38
CA LYS A 102 -0.25 2.25 -10.29
C LYS A 102 0.71 2.75 -9.22
N PRO A 103 0.46 2.48 -7.92
CA PRO A 103 1.44 2.72 -6.87
C PRO A 103 2.69 1.87 -7.07
N CYS A 104 3.81 2.32 -6.49
CA CYS A 104 5.12 1.71 -6.73
C CYS A 104 5.15 0.21 -6.42
N TRP A 105 4.43 -0.23 -5.37
CA TRP A 105 4.40 -1.63 -4.95
C TRP A 105 3.63 -2.57 -5.90
N MET A 106 3.01 -2.04 -6.95
CA MET A 106 2.44 -2.83 -8.04
C MET A 106 3.36 -2.89 -9.27
N ILE A 107 4.51 -2.21 -9.23
CA ILE A 107 5.48 -2.16 -10.33
C ILE A 107 6.53 -3.26 -10.16
N ASN A 108 6.97 -3.82 -11.28
CA ASN A 108 8.13 -4.71 -11.28
C ASN A 108 9.42 -3.89 -11.19
N HIS A 109 10.06 -3.89 -10.02
CA HIS A 109 11.29 -3.13 -9.76
C HIS A 109 12.57 -3.80 -10.28
N LYS A 110 12.50 -4.64 -11.32
CA LYS A 110 13.69 -5.28 -11.90
C LYS A 110 14.59 -4.22 -12.56
N ASN A 111 15.89 -4.25 -12.23
CA ASN A 111 16.92 -3.38 -12.81
C ASN A 111 16.74 -1.88 -12.49
N ASN A 112 16.29 -1.54 -11.28
CA ASN A 112 16.22 -0.15 -10.82
C ASN A 112 16.64 -0.03 -9.34
N TYR A 113 16.60 1.18 -8.79
CA TYR A 113 16.98 1.47 -7.41
C TYR A 113 16.24 0.63 -6.34
N CYS A 114 15.00 0.22 -6.63
CA CYS A 114 14.16 -0.55 -5.73
C CYS A 114 14.30 -2.08 -5.93
N THR A 115 15.22 -2.55 -6.78
CA THR A 115 15.45 -3.98 -7.00
C THR A 115 15.73 -4.72 -5.68
N GLY A 116 15.05 -5.84 -5.47
CA GLY A 116 15.24 -6.73 -4.32
C GLY A 116 14.53 -6.29 -3.04
N ARG A 117 13.86 -5.13 -3.01
CA ARG A 117 13.06 -4.70 -1.86
C ARG A 117 11.76 -5.49 -1.78
N ASP A 118 11.42 -5.97 -0.59
CA ASP A 118 10.05 -6.42 -0.31
C ASP A 118 9.16 -5.18 -0.13
N CYS A 119 8.17 -5.03 -1.01
CA CYS A 119 7.26 -3.90 -0.94
C CYS A 119 6.39 -3.91 0.31
N ARG A 120 6.10 -5.07 0.91
CA ARG A 120 5.36 -5.13 2.17
C ARG A 120 6.18 -4.56 3.33
N GLU A 121 7.49 -4.74 3.33
CA GLU A 121 8.40 -4.23 4.36
C GLU A 121 8.95 -2.83 4.04
N CYS A 122 8.69 -2.32 2.82
CA CYS A 122 9.17 -1.04 2.37
C CYS A 122 8.48 0.12 3.09
N GLU A 123 9.25 1.13 3.49
CA GLU A 123 8.75 2.36 4.13
C GLU A 123 7.65 3.04 3.30
N VAL A 124 7.70 2.95 1.97
CA VAL A 124 6.64 3.50 1.11
C VAL A 124 5.31 2.87 1.45
N TYR A 125 5.22 1.54 1.47
CA TYR A 125 3.95 0.87 1.78
C TYR A 125 3.58 1.04 3.26
N GLN A 126 4.55 0.88 4.15
CA GLN A 126 4.36 0.93 5.61
C GLN A 126 3.95 2.32 6.13
N SER A 127 4.23 3.40 5.37
CA SER A 127 3.84 4.76 5.77
C SER A 127 2.35 5.06 5.58
N PHE A 128 1.57 4.17 4.95
CA PHE A 128 0.19 4.46 4.54
C PHE A 128 -0.79 3.36 4.95
N ASN A 129 -1.06 3.26 6.25
CA ASN A 129 -1.88 2.17 6.82
C ASN A 129 -3.34 2.58 7.07
N ASP A 130 -3.68 3.86 6.97
CA ASP A 130 -5.05 4.35 7.15
C ASP A 130 -5.31 5.59 6.28
N CYS A 131 -6.51 6.17 6.41
CA CYS A 131 -6.94 7.30 5.60
C CYS A 131 -6.23 8.62 5.96
N GLU A 132 -5.67 8.75 7.16
CA GLU A 132 -5.07 9.99 7.66
C GLU A 132 -3.57 10.05 7.39
N SER A 133 -2.89 8.90 7.51
CA SER A 133 -1.44 8.73 7.33
C SER A 133 -0.91 9.22 5.99
N ILE A 134 -1.66 9.07 4.88
CA ILE A 134 -1.26 9.62 3.58
C ILE A 134 -1.10 11.14 3.64
N LYS A 135 -2.10 11.83 4.19
CA LYS A 135 -2.11 13.28 4.23
C LYS A 135 -1.02 13.81 5.15
N ASP A 136 -0.79 13.14 6.28
CA ASP A 136 0.24 13.56 7.22
C ASP A 136 1.65 13.34 6.67
N LYS A 137 1.91 12.21 6.00
CA LYS A 137 3.21 11.99 5.35
C LYS A 137 3.47 12.98 4.22
N LEU A 138 2.45 13.35 3.47
CA LEU A 138 2.57 14.39 2.43
C LEU A 138 2.91 15.76 3.05
N LYS A 139 2.36 16.10 4.22
CA LYS A 139 2.76 17.33 4.94
C LYS A 139 4.24 17.27 5.31
N GLU A 140 4.74 16.17 5.86
CA GLU A 140 6.16 16.03 6.19
C GLU A 140 7.09 16.20 4.98
N LEU A 141 6.67 15.74 3.81
CA LEU A 141 7.48 15.78 2.60
C LEU A 141 7.42 17.11 1.84
N ILE A 142 6.30 17.84 1.94
CA ILE A 142 6.03 19.05 1.13
C ILE A 142 6.19 20.33 1.95
N VAL A 143 6.04 20.26 3.28
CA VAL A 143 6.26 21.42 4.15
C VAL A 143 7.77 21.71 4.22
N PRO A 144 8.22 22.95 3.93
CA PRO A 144 9.62 23.30 4.03
C PRO A 144 10.13 23.05 5.45
N ILE A 145 11.31 22.43 5.55
CA ILE A 145 12.09 22.43 6.79
C ILE A 145 12.47 23.90 7.02
N ASN A 146 11.79 24.57 7.97
CA ASN A 146 12.21 25.87 8.45
C ASN A 146 13.56 25.77 9.17
#